data_AF-J9QHS2-F1
#
_entry.id   AF-J9QHS2-F1
#
_cell.length_a   1.000
_cell.length_b   1.000
_cell.length_c   1.000
_cell.angle_alpha   90.00
_cell.angle_beta   90.00
_cell.angle_gamma   90.00
#
_symmetry.space_group_name_H-M   'P 1'
#
loop_
_entity.id
_entity.type
_entity.pdbx_description
1 polymer ?
#
loop_
_entity_poly.entity_id
_entity_poly.type
_entity_poly.pdbx_seq_one_letter_code
_entity_poly.pdbx_strand_id
1 'polypeptide(L)'
;MGVMVTKRSPPSPAPSPAPSPAPSPAPWESVAAHEQLFVLVTGASSGIGLSTVQHLIDDFLSSRSLNSHLIAIPTTRSSRQSLESIRALREYAIKAAQSSAALASRAGPDHKWQDAVARIHILSLIVDLCDLRAIKKLAYTLRYGTVSNPEGLGSEYLRNVRIPRLDSIVCNAAYGGWSGMSYPQAVWSLLLKGVIQTATWPEFKLALPTRILNERPSYNYPAKPLLGEVFCACVFGHYMLGHYLLPLLSRPSTNEAPGRIIWSSSVEAVRKVFDVNDIQCFARPEAYESAKRLIDLLSLTYSLPAARPYSSRFLTIDDDDEAAAKQVVKPKLYLTHPGVVASTLFPLPWFLFWAYKLALIMCRWLGSPWHNVDGYRGAKAAVWVVLQDQEALDDVGGDRIKWGSSTDASLQVDVKKTEVEDWGWDGNPETADMIAADTAVGVLRKSVGRKIGTCDATAESIADFEEVGAQCWQQLEQLRAQWADIIEED
;
A
#
# COMPACT_ATOMS: atom_id res chain seq x y z
N MET A 1 67.64 -9.26 38.95
CA MET A 1 66.95 -10.50 38.53
C MET A 1 65.68 -10.08 37.82
N GLY A 2 65.55 -10.44 36.54
CA GLY A 2 64.58 -9.85 35.60
C GLY A 2 63.16 -10.41 35.73
N VAL A 3 62.19 -9.56 35.42
CA VAL A 3 60.76 -9.89 35.31
C VAL A 3 60.50 -10.43 33.90
N MET A 4 59.87 -11.60 33.84
CA MET A 4 59.60 -12.37 32.62
C MET A 4 58.31 -11.85 31.97
N VAL A 5 58.41 -11.32 30.74
CA VAL A 5 57.26 -10.90 29.92
C VAL A 5 56.82 -12.07 29.04
N THR A 6 55.58 -12.55 29.23
CA THR A 6 54.97 -13.57 28.38
C THR A 6 54.30 -12.92 27.16
N LYS A 7 54.78 -13.23 25.96
CA LYS A 7 54.16 -12.85 24.68
C LYS A 7 52.85 -13.63 24.48
N ARG A 8 51.73 -12.93 24.23
CA ARG A 8 50.48 -13.53 23.74
C ARG A 8 50.54 -13.75 22.23
N SER A 9 50.03 -14.89 21.77
CA SER A 9 49.87 -15.28 20.37
C SER A 9 48.80 -14.42 19.66
N PRO A 10 48.93 -14.17 18.35
CA PRO A 10 47.94 -13.41 17.58
C PRO A 10 46.61 -14.18 17.45
N PRO A 11 45.46 -13.48 17.33
CA PRO A 11 44.15 -14.09 17.16
C PRO A 11 44.04 -14.77 15.79
N SER A 12 43.39 -15.94 15.75
CA SER A 12 43.08 -16.66 14.52
C SER A 12 42.16 -15.83 13.60
N PRO A 13 42.33 -15.91 12.27
CA PRO A 13 41.44 -15.23 11.34
C PRO A 13 40.01 -15.74 11.50
N ALA A 14 39.05 -14.83 11.44
CA ALA A 14 37.62 -15.14 11.46
C ALA A 14 37.28 -16.10 10.30
N PRO A 15 36.38 -17.08 10.53
CA PRO A 15 35.95 -17.99 9.48
C PRO A 15 35.31 -17.19 8.34
N SER A 16 35.72 -17.47 7.11
CA SER A 16 35.12 -16.90 5.90
C SER A 16 33.60 -17.20 5.89
N PRO A 17 32.75 -16.23 5.48
CA PRO A 17 31.32 -16.48 5.38
C PRO A 17 31.07 -17.65 4.42
N ALA A 18 30.20 -18.57 4.84
CA ALA A 18 29.79 -19.69 4.00
C ALA A 18 29.29 -19.17 2.64
N PRO A 19 29.63 -19.82 1.51
CA PRO A 19 29.14 -19.40 0.21
C PRO A 19 27.61 -19.38 0.22
N SER A 20 27.03 -18.26 -0.21
CA SER A 20 25.58 -18.16 -0.39
C SER A 20 25.11 -19.31 -1.30
N PRO A 21 24.03 -20.02 -0.95
CA PRO A 21 23.54 -21.13 -1.75
C PRO A 21 23.28 -20.65 -3.19
N ALA A 22 23.66 -21.46 -4.18
CA ALA A 22 23.44 -21.13 -5.58
C ALA A 22 21.93 -20.85 -5.82
N PRO A 23 21.59 -19.85 -6.65
CA PRO A 23 20.20 -19.52 -6.94
C PRO A 23 19.49 -20.74 -7.56
N SER A 24 18.29 -21.05 -7.06
CA SER A 24 17.45 -22.05 -7.71
C SER A 24 16.71 -21.40 -8.87
N PRO A 25 16.56 -22.07 -10.03
CA PRO A 25 15.79 -21.52 -11.13
C PRO A 25 14.35 -21.29 -10.69
N ALA A 26 13.90 -20.04 -10.76
CA ALA A 26 12.53 -19.71 -10.39
C ALA A 26 11.56 -20.14 -11.50
N PRO A 27 10.32 -20.57 -11.18
CA PRO A 27 9.39 -21.08 -12.20
C PRO A 27 9.02 -20.07 -13.29
N TRP A 28 9.11 -18.77 -13.00
CA TRP A 28 8.83 -17.72 -13.99
C TRP A 28 9.99 -17.47 -14.96
N GLU A 29 11.21 -17.96 -14.70
CA GLU A 29 12.37 -17.73 -15.60
C GLU A 29 12.21 -18.40 -16.97
N SER A 30 11.35 -19.42 -17.08
CA SER A 30 11.00 -20.08 -18.35
C SER A 30 9.92 -19.35 -19.15
N VAL A 31 9.35 -18.28 -18.62
CA VAL A 31 8.20 -17.54 -19.18
C VAL A 31 8.68 -16.20 -19.73
N ALA A 32 8.09 -15.73 -20.84
CA ALA A 32 8.43 -14.43 -21.40
C ALA A 32 8.09 -13.29 -20.43
N ALA A 33 8.89 -12.22 -20.42
CA ALA A 33 8.73 -11.12 -19.47
C ALA A 33 7.33 -10.48 -19.50
N HIS A 34 6.74 -10.28 -20.69
CA HIS A 34 5.40 -9.69 -20.86
C HIS A 34 4.25 -10.59 -20.36
N GLU A 35 4.52 -11.87 -20.10
CA GLU A 35 3.58 -12.83 -19.53
C GLU A 35 3.73 -12.94 -18.00
N GLN A 36 4.63 -12.18 -17.37
CA GLN A 36 4.82 -12.21 -15.91
C GLN A 36 4.25 -10.94 -15.27
N LEU A 37 3.66 -11.09 -14.08
CA LEU A 37 3.18 -9.97 -13.27
C LEU A 37 3.69 -10.09 -11.83
N PHE A 38 4.58 -9.18 -11.42
CA PHE A 38 5.17 -9.13 -10.07
C PHE A 38 4.51 -8.05 -9.22
N VAL A 39 3.79 -8.45 -8.17
CA VAL A 39 3.04 -7.53 -7.29
C VAL A 39 3.43 -7.75 -5.84
N LEU A 40 4.04 -6.76 -5.21
CA LEU A 40 4.32 -6.76 -3.78
C LEU A 40 3.21 -6.05 -3.02
N VAL A 41 2.68 -6.67 -1.96
CA VAL A 41 1.59 -6.10 -1.15
C VAL A 41 2.00 -6.06 0.31
N THR A 42 2.11 -4.86 0.88
CA THR A 42 2.50 -4.74 2.28
C THR A 42 1.35 -5.04 3.25
N GLY A 43 1.66 -5.70 4.37
CA GLY A 43 0.67 -5.97 5.42
C GLY A 43 -0.43 -6.93 4.98
N ALA A 44 -0.05 -7.98 4.25
CA ALA A 44 -0.96 -8.97 3.66
C ALA A 44 -1.18 -10.20 4.56
N SER A 45 -1.04 -10.05 5.88
CA SER A 45 -1.33 -11.10 6.85
C SER A 45 -2.82 -11.37 7.02
N SER A 46 -3.65 -10.35 6.83
CA SER A 46 -5.10 -10.41 7.03
C SER A 46 -5.78 -9.21 6.36
N GLY A 47 -7.11 -9.10 6.49
CA GLY A 47 -7.88 -7.93 6.07
C GLY A 47 -7.70 -7.57 4.59
N ILE A 48 -7.60 -6.27 4.30
CA ILE A 48 -7.52 -5.74 2.93
C ILE A 48 -6.27 -6.24 2.20
N GLY A 49 -5.12 -6.36 2.87
CA GLY A 49 -3.88 -6.79 2.22
C GLY A 49 -3.96 -8.24 1.72
N LEU A 50 -4.44 -9.15 2.57
CA LEU A 50 -4.68 -10.54 2.17
C LEU A 50 -5.72 -10.60 1.03
N SER A 51 -6.81 -9.84 1.17
CA SER A 51 -7.87 -9.77 0.18
C SER A 51 -7.45 -9.14 -1.15
N THR A 52 -6.46 -8.24 -1.15
CA THR A 52 -5.85 -7.69 -2.37
C THR A 52 -5.21 -8.79 -3.19
N VAL A 53 -4.47 -9.70 -2.54
CA VAL A 53 -3.87 -10.84 -3.26
C VAL A 53 -4.93 -11.84 -3.73
N GLN A 54 -5.97 -12.08 -2.93
CA GLN A 54 -7.11 -12.93 -3.34
C GLN A 54 -7.82 -12.38 -4.58
N HIS A 55 -8.11 -11.08 -4.60
CA HIS A 55 -8.77 -10.42 -5.72
C HIS A 55 -7.84 -10.35 -6.95
N LEU A 56 -6.53 -10.15 -6.76
CA LEU A 56 -5.54 -10.29 -7.85
C LEU A 56 -5.56 -11.68 -8.46
N ILE A 57 -5.69 -12.74 -7.67
CA ILE A 57 -5.80 -14.13 -8.17
C ILE A 57 -7.05 -14.28 -9.04
N ASP A 58 -8.21 -13.80 -8.58
CA ASP A 58 -9.47 -13.94 -9.33
C ASP A 58 -9.45 -13.16 -10.65
N ASP A 59 -9.00 -11.91 -10.63
CA ASP A 59 -8.91 -11.06 -11.82
C ASP A 59 -7.82 -11.60 -12.77
N PHE A 60 -6.70 -12.11 -12.26
CA PHE A 60 -5.68 -12.77 -13.06
C PHE A 60 -6.23 -14.01 -13.79
N LEU A 61 -6.89 -14.91 -13.05
CA LEU A 61 -7.47 -16.12 -13.62
C LEU A 61 -8.57 -15.83 -14.65
N SER A 62 -9.34 -14.77 -14.43
CA SER A 62 -10.46 -14.41 -15.31
C SER A 62 -10.05 -13.63 -16.56
N SER A 63 -8.97 -12.84 -16.52
CA SER A 63 -8.62 -11.89 -17.60
C SER A 63 -7.28 -12.16 -18.32
N ARG A 64 -6.27 -12.69 -17.63
CA ARG A 64 -4.91 -12.82 -18.21
C ARG A 64 -4.77 -14.02 -19.14
N SER A 65 -3.70 -14.03 -19.93
CA SER A 65 -3.37 -15.14 -20.85
C SER A 65 -3.17 -16.44 -20.06
N LEU A 66 -3.47 -17.58 -20.69
CA LEU A 66 -3.30 -18.90 -20.07
C LEU A 66 -1.82 -19.27 -19.88
N ASN A 67 -0.91 -18.52 -20.50
CA ASN A 67 0.54 -18.64 -20.33
C ASN A 67 1.10 -17.61 -19.34
N SER A 68 0.29 -16.67 -18.86
CA SER A 68 0.76 -15.65 -17.91
C SER A 68 1.08 -16.28 -16.56
N HIS A 69 1.97 -15.68 -15.78
CA HIS A 69 2.30 -16.05 -14.41
C HIS A 69 2.07 -14.85 -13.46
N LEU A 70 1.40 -15.10 -12.34
CA LEU A 70 1.23 -14.13 -11.25
C LEU A 70 2.25 -14.45 -10.15
N ILE A 71 3.13 -13.51 -9.86
CA ILE A 71 4.08 -13.57 -8.75
C ILE A 71 3.60 -12.58 -7.70
N ALA A 72 2.80 -13.06 -6.75
CA ALA A 72 2.34 -12.28 -5.62
C ALA A 72 3.33 -12.35 -4.46
N ILE A 73 3.78 -11.19 -4.00
CA ILE A 73 4.77 -11.03 -2.94
C ILE A 73 4.13 -10.35 -1.72
N PRO A 74 3.27 -11.04 -0.97
CA PRO A 74 2.71 -10.49 0.27
C PRO A 74 3.83 -10.27 1.30
N THR A 75 3.75 -9.19 2.08
CA THR A 75 4.65 -9.00 3.22
C THR A 75 3.92 -9.04 4.55
N THR A 76 4.59 -9.58 5.57
CA THR A 76 4.07 -9.74 6.93
C THR A 76 5.12 -9.35 7.96
N ARG A 77 4.74 -9.25 9.25
CA ARG A 77 5.68 -8.86 10.32
C ARG A 77 6.40 -10.04 10.99
N SER A 78 6.04 -11.28 10.67
CA SER A 78 6.64 -12.47 11.30
C SER A 78 6.55 -13.71 10.43
N SER A 79 7.46 -14.67 10.65
CA SER A 79 7.46 -15.96 9.94
C SER A 79 6.16 -16.73 10.11
N ARG A 80 5.54 -16.66 11.30
CA ARG A 80 4.26 -17.31 11.57
C ARG A 80 3.15 -16.74 10.68
N GLN A 81 2.99 -15.42 10.66
CA GLN A 81 2.00 -14.76 9.79
C GLN A 81 2.28 -15.07 8.33
N SER A 82 3.55 -15.04 7.91
CA SER A 82 3.97 -15.39 6.55
C SER A 82 3.51 -16.80 6.15
N LEU A 83 3.72 -17.80 7.02
CA LEU A 83 3.27 -19.18 6.77
C LEU A 83 1.75 -19.31 6.69
N GLU A 84 1.02 -18.64 7.59
CA GLU A 84 -0.44 -18.63 7.61
C GLU A 84 -1.00 -17.99 6.31
N SER A 85 -0.43 -16.86 5.89
CA SER A 85 -0.79 -16.18 4.63
C SER A 85 -0.51 -17.02 3.40
N ILE A 86 0.67 -17.67 3.30
CA ILE A 86 0.99 -18.54 2.16
C ILE A 86 -0.02 -19.67 2.04
N ARG A 87 -0.36 -20.33 3.16
CA ARG A 87 -1.34 -21.43 3.17
C ARG A 87 -2.71 -20.94 2.73
N ALA A 88 -3.19 -19.83 3.31
CA ALA A 88 -4.49 -19.26 2.97
C ALA A 88 -4.58 -18.85 1.49
N LEU A 89 -3.53 -18.24 0.94
CA LEU A 89 -3.52 -17.80 -0.46
C LEU A 89 -3.38 -18.96 -1.45
N ARG A 90 -2.59 -19.98 -1.13
CA ARG A 90 -2.50 -21.20 -1.97
C ARG A 90 -3.82 -21.97 -1.97
N GLU A 91 -4.46 -22.12 -0.80
CA GLU A 91 -5.79 -22.73 -0.70
C GLU A 91 -6.83 -21.91 -1.48
N TYR A 92 -6.78 -20.58 -1.37
CA TYR A 92 -7.64 -19.69 -2.14
C TYR A 92 -7.43 -19.85 -3.65
N ALA A 93 -6.19 -19.89 -4.12
CA ALA A 93 -5.87 -20.07 -5.54
C ALA A 93 -6.44 -21.38 -6.11
N ILE A 94 -6.35 -22.48 -5.33
CA ILE A 94 -6.96 -23.77 -5.70
C ILE A 94 -8.46 -23.63 -5.84
N LYS A 95 -9.13 -23.04 -4.83
CA LYS A 95 -10.56 -22.83 -4.85
C LYS A 95 -11.00 -21.97 -6.03
N ALA A 96 -10.32 -20.84 -6.25
CA ALA A 96 -10.59 -19.92 -7.35
C ALA A 96 -10.46 -20.59 -8.71
N ALA A 97 -9.38 -21.35 -8.93
CA ALA A 97 -9.15 -22.09 -10.18
C ALA A 97 -10.22 -23.18 -10.42
N GLN A 98 -10.74 -23.81 -9.36
CA GLN A 98 -11.79 -24.82 -9.47
C GLN A 98 -13.18 -24.22 -9.72
N SER A 99 -13.47 -23.03 -9.18
CA SER A 99 -14.80 -22.42 -9.24
C SER A 99 -14.96 -21.32 -10.29
N SER A 100 -13.89 -20.87 -10.94
CA SER A 100 -13.95 -19.75 -11.88
C SER A 100 -14.63 -20.15 -13.20
N ALA A 101 -15.88 -19.71 -13.37
CA ALA A 101 -16.63 -19.90 -14.61
C ALA A 101 -15.97 -19.18 -15.80
N ALA A 102 -15.38 -17.99 -15.57
CA ALA A 102 -14.68 -17.22 -16.60
C ALA A 102 -13.44 -17.97 -17.11
N LEU A 103 -12.65 -18.57 -16.21
CA LEU A 103 -11.51 -19.40 -16.58
C LEU A 103 -11.96 -20.64 -17.37
N ALA A 104 -12.97 -21.36 -16.87
CA ALA A 104 -13.50 -22.55 -17.55
C ALA A 104 -14.00 -22.24 -18.96
N SER A 105 -14.71 -21.12 -19.13
CA SER A 105 -15.21 -20.69 -20.44
C SER A 105 -14.08 -20.35 -21.43
N ARG A 106 -12.96 -19.82 -20.96
CA ARG A 106 -11.84 -19.39 -21.82
C ARG A 106 -10.85 -20.52 -22.12
N ALA A 107 -10.64 -21.42 -21.16
CA ALA A 107 -9.66 -22.50 -21.27
C ALA A 107 -10.22 -23.76 -21.95
N GLY A 108 -11.55 -23.88 -22.05
CA GLY A 108 -12.22 -25.00 -22.72
C GLY A 108 -12.42 -26.23 -21.82
N PRO A 109 -13.07 -27.28 -22.34
CA PRO A 109 -13.55 -28.42 -21.55
C PRO A 109 -12.43 -29.32 -20.99
N ASP A 110 -11.27 -29.36 -21.65
CA ASP A 110 -10.13 -30.19 -21.23
C ASP A 110 -9.21 -29.48 -20.21
N HIS A 111 -9.60 -28.27 -19.76
CA HIS A 111 -8.79 -27.48 -18.84
C HIS A 111 -8.63 -28.15 -17.48
N LYS A 112 -7.38 -28.27 -17.03
CA LYS A 112 -7.04 -28.73 -15.68
C LYS A 112 -6.79 -27.51 -14.80
N TRP A 113 -7.58 -27.37 -13.74
CA TRP A 113 -7.40 -26.28 -12.76
C TRP A 113 -5.98 -26.27 -12.16
N GLN A 114 -5.30 -27.43 -12.13
CA GLN A 114 -3.91 -27.56 -11.68
C GLN A 114 -2.95 -26.71 -12.53
N ASP A 115 -3.18 -26.62 -13.84
CA ASP A 115 -2.35 -25.82 -14.74
C ASP A 115 -2.54 -24.33 -14.46
N ALA A 116 -3.76 -23.91 -14.06
CA ALA A 116 -4.01 -22.55 -13.63
C ALA A 116 -3.32 -22.21 -12.30
N VAL A 117 -3.36 -23.13 -11.32
CA VAL A 117 -2.69 -22.95 -10.02
C VAL A 117 -1.16 -22.95 -10.17
N ALA A 118 -0.60 -23.74 -11.09
CA ALA A 118 0.84 -23.79 -11.32
C ALA A 118 1.45 -22.45 -11.77
N ARG A 119 0.62 -21.52 -12.26
CA ARG A 119 1.01 -20.18 -12.71
C ARG A 119 0.89 -19.10 -11.63
N ILE A 120 0.39 -19.46 -10.44
CA ILE A 120 0.23 -18.54 -9.31
C ILE A 120 1.30 -18.86 -8.27
N HIS A 121 2.23 -17.93 -8.11
CA HIS A 121 3.36 -18.04 -7.20
C HIS A 121 3.18 -17.09 -6.02
N ILE A 122 3.14 -17.66 -4.81
CA ILE A 122 3.02 -16.90 -3.56
C ILE A 122 4.37 -16.94 -2.84
N LEU A 123 5.06 -15.80 -2.82
CA LEU A 123 6.35 -15.60 -2.15
C LEU A 123 6.20 -14.59 -1.02
N SER A 124 6.04 -15.05 0.22
CA SER A 124 5.79 -14.15 1.35
C SER A 124 7.08 -13.73 2.05
N LEU A 125 7.28 -12.42 2.14
CA LEU A 125 8.48 -11.80 2.74
C LEU A 125 8.17 -11.18 4.10
N ILE A 126 9.19 -11.01 4.93
CA ILE A 126 9.06 -10.45 6.27
C ILE A 126 9.64 -9.05 6.29
N VAL A 127 8.84 -8.07 6.70
CA VAL A 127 9.27 -6.69 6.90
C VAL A 127 8.45 -6.04 8.00
N ASP A 128 9.12 -5.40 8.95
CA ASP A 128 8.51 -4.42 9.82
C ASP A 128 8.79 -3.03 9.25
N LEU A 129 7.74 -2.30 8.88
CA LEU A 129 7.87 -0.97 8.30
C LEU A 129 8.35 0.08 9.30
N CYS A 130 8.32 -0.24 10.60
CA CYS A 130 8.93 0.58 11.63
C CYS A 130 10.44 0.31 11.82
N ASP A 131 10.99 -0.74 11.18
CA ASP A 131 12.41 -1.05 11.17
C ASP A 131 13.04 -0.67 9.81
N LEU A 132 13.47 0.59 9.71
CA LEU A 132 14.12 1.13 8.52
C LEU A 132 15.40 0.38 8.11
N ARG A 133 16.11 -0.26 9.06
CA ARG A 133 17.31 -1.06 8.74
C ARG A 133 16.88 -2.38 8.09
N ALA A 134 15.84 -3.03 8.61
CA ALA A 134 15.26 -4.21 8.00
C ALA A 134 14.67 -3.92 6.59
N ILE A 135 14.06 -2.75 6.40
CA ILE A 135 13.59 -2.28 5.08
C ILE A 135 14.75 -2.19 4.09
N LYS A 136 15.84 -1.49 4.45
CA LYS A 136 17.04 -1.36 3.60
C LYS A 136 17.63 -2.74 3.26
N LYS A 137 17.78 -3.60 4.26
CA LYS A 137 18.29 -4.98 4.09
C LYS A 137 17.42 -5.83 3.16
N LEU A 138 16.09 -5.76 3.31
CA LEU A 138 15.17 -6.48 2.44
C LEU A 138 15.27 -5.99 1.00
N ALA A 139 15.28 -4.67 0.79
CA ALA A 139 15.40 -4.09 -0.55
C ALA A 139 16.73 -4.46 -1.21
N TYR A 140 17.84 -4.40 -0.47
CA TYR A 140 19.14 -4.87 -0.94
C TYR A 140 19.10 -6.35 -1.34
N THR A 141 18.49 -7.21 -0.52
CA THR A 141 18.36 -8.65 -0.80
C THR A 141 17.52 -8.91 -2.05
N LEU A 142 16.45 -8.15 -2.25
CA LEU A 142 15.60 -8.24 -3.44
C LEU A 142 16.32 -7.80 -4.72
N ARG A 143 17.16 -6.76 -4.64
CA ARG A 143 17.92 -6.22 -5.78
C ARG A 143 19.06 -7.15 -6.22
N TYR A 144 19.86 -7.62 -5.27
CA TYR A 144 21.15 -8.23 -5.59
C TYR A 144 21.23 -9.71 -5.23
N GLY A 145 20.33 -10.18 -4.38
CA GLY A 145 20.37 -11.51 -3.81
C GLY A 145 19.25 -12.40 -4.30
N THR A 146 18.90 -13.33 -3.43
CA THR A 146 17.79 -14.26 -3.60
C THR A 146 16.93 -14.27 -2.36
N VAL A 147 15.65 -14.54 -2.53
CA VAL A 147 14.67 -14.62 -1.46
C VAL A 147 14.00 -15.98 -1.42
N SER A 148 13.44 -16.34 -0.27
CA SER A 148 12.80 -17.64 -0.04
C SER A 148 11.53 -17.45 0.78
N ASN A 149 10.58 -18.35 0.57
CA ASN A 149 9.51 -18.55 1.55
C ASN A 149 10.10 -19.06 2.88
N PRO A 150 9.45 -18.76 4.03
CA PRO A 150 9.89 -19.23 5.34
C PRO A 150 9.87 -20.77 5.43
N GLU A 151 10.73 -21.31 6.29
CA GLU A 151 10.72 -22.73 6.63
C GLU A 151 9.38 -23.15 7.29
N GLY A 152 8.99 -24.42 7.15
CA GLY A 152 7.74 -24.96 7.72
C GLY A 152 6.61 -25.23 6.70
N LEU A 153 6.92 -25.17 5.41
CA LEU A 153 6.05 -25.59 4.30
C LEU A 153 6.58 -26.91 3.73
N GLY A 154 5.71 -27.93 3.63
CA GLY A 154 6.11 -29.30 3.28
C GLY A 154 6.71 -29.45 1.88
N SER A 155 6.12 -28.80 0.87
CA SER A 155 6.53 -28.87 -0.54
C SER A 155 6.90 -27.48 -1.10
N GLU A 156 7.77 -26.77 -0.39
CA GLU A 156 8.17 -25.42 -0.80
C GLU A 156 9.21 -25.41 -1.91
N TYR A 157 8.87 -24.81 -3.04
CA TYR A 157 9.72 -24.70 -4.22
C TYR A 157 10.32 -23.31 -4.42
N LEU A 158 9.79 -22.26 -3.78
CA LEU A 158 10.33 -20.90 -3.88
C LEU A 158 11.44 -20.70 -2.83
N ARG A 159 12.61 -21.26 -3.14
CA ARG A 159 13.82 -21.18 -2.32
C ARG A 159 14.98 -20.62 -3.12
N ASN A 160 15.59 -19.55 -2.62
CA ASN A 160 16.70 -18.84 -3.25
C ASN A 160 16.37 -18.43 -4.69
N VAL A 161 15.19 -17.84 -4.89
CA VAL A 161 14.72 -17.32 -6.18
C VAL A 161 15.07 -15.84 -6.34
N ARG A 162 15.33 -15.39 -7.58
CA ARG A 162 15.57 -13.98 -7.90
C ARG A 162 14.28 -13.27 -8.32
N ILE A 163 14.15 -12.00 -7.93
CA ILE A 163 13.08 -11.12 -8.38
C ILE A 163 13.67 -10.15 -9.42
N PRO A 164 13.36 -10.31 -10.71
CA PRO A 164 13.98 -9.50 -11.76
C PRO A 164 13.44 -8.07 -11.82
N ARG A 165 12.20 -7.87 -11.39
CA ARG A 165 11.51 -6.57 -11.37
C ARG A 165 10.29 -6.63 -10.45
N LEU A 166 9.70 -5.47 -10.21
CA LEU A 166 8.38 -5.30 -9.62
C LEU A 166 7.53 -4.48 -10.59
N ASP A 167 6.33 -4.96 -10.90
CA ASP A 167 5.36 -4.23 -11.74
C ASP A 167 4.48 -3.32 -10.88
N SER A 168 4.23 -3.70 -9.63
CA SER A 168 3.53 -2.86 -8.67
C SER A 168 3.95 -3.15 -7.23
N ILE A 169 4.00 -2.10 -6.41
CA ILE A 169 3.98 -2.19 -4.95
C ILE A 169 2.68 -1.57 -4.44
N VAL A 170 1.96 -2.30 -3.60
CA VAL A 170 0.74 -1.83 -2.93
C VAL A 170 1.09 -1.54 -1.46
N CYS A 171 1.22 -0.26 -1.14
CA CYS A 171 1.50 0.26 0.20
C CYS A 171 0.22 0.24 1.04
N ASN A 172 -0.20 -0.97 1.43
CA ASN A 172 -1.45 -1.24 2.15
C ASN A 172 -1.29 -1.27 3.68
N ALA A 173 -0.14 -1.75 4.18
CA ALA A 173 0.07 -1.90 5.61
C ALA A 173 -0.26 -0.61 6.35
N ALA A 174 -0.96 -0.74 7.46
CA ALA A 174 -1.33 0.41 8.27
C ALA A 174 -1.43 0.01 9.72
N TYR A 175 -1.19 0.99 10.57
CA TYR A 175 -1.34 0.88 12.00
C TYR A 175 -2.03 2.16 12.47
N GLY A 176 -2.92 2.05 13.45
CA GLY A 176 -3.48 3.21 14.11
C GLY A 176 -3.70 2.92 15.60
N GLY A 177 -3.72 3.99 16.39
CA GLY A 177 -3.81 3.92 17.84
C GLY A 177 -5.13 4.51 18.31
N TRP A 178 -5.99 3.68 18.92
CA TRP A 178 -7.23 4.11 19.54
C TRP A 178 -7.47 3.36 20.86
N SER A 179 -8.07 4.03 21.84
CA SER A 179 -8.45 3.43 23.13
C SER A 179 -9.89 2.92 23.15
N GLY A 180 -10.70 3.31 22.15
CA GLY A 180 -12.12 2.97 22.07
C GLY A 180 -12.90 4.01 21.27
N MET A 181 -14.17 4.16 21.63
CA MET A 181 -15.07 5.15 21.04
C MET A 181 -15.97 5.80 22.09
N SER A 182 -16.32 7.06 21.86
CA SER A 182 -17.27 7.81 22.67
C SER A 182 -18.70 7.52 22.21
N TYR A 183 -19.40 6.62 22.92
CA TYR A 183 -20.78 6.28 22.60
C TYR A 183 -21.74 7.48 22.63
N PRO A 184 -21.66 8.43 23.58
CA PRO A 184 -22.49 9.63 23.54
C PRO A 184 -22.25 10.48 22.28
N GLN A 185 -20.99 10.66 21.88
CA GLN A 185 -20.67 11.37 20.64
C GLN A 185 -21.12 10.59 19.40
N ALA A 186 -21.09 9.25 19.43
CA ALA A 186 -21.61 8.42 18.34
C ALA A 186 -23.12 8.59 18.17
N VAL A 187 -23.90 8.57 19.27
CA VAL A 187 -25.34 8.83 19.24
C VAL A 187 -25.62 10.25 18.75
N TRP A 188 -24.88 11.24 19.25
CA TRP A 188 -25.03 12.62 18.83
C TRP A 188 -24.72 12.83 17.34
N SER A 189 -23.62 12.23 16.85
CA SER A 189 -23.27 12.24 15.44
C SER A 189 -24.35 11.59 14.59
N LEU A 190 -24.89 10.45 15.03
CA LEU A 190 -25.97 9.75 14.33
C LEU A 190 -27.22 10.62 14.19
N LEU A 191 -27.63 11.32 15.26
CA LEU A 191 -28.80 12.20 15.28
C LEU A 191 -28.63 13.42 14.38
N LEU A 192 -27.44 14.04 14.36
CA LEU A 192 -27.20 15.28 13.62
C LEU A 192 -26.82 15.06 12.15
N LYS A 193 -26.05 14.02 11.84
CA LYS A 193 -25.45 13.81 10.52
C LYS A 193 -26.07 12.62 9.77
N GLY A 194 -26.86 11.81 10.45
CA GLY A 194 -27.39 10.57 9.92
C GLY A 194 -26.36 9.43 9.91
N VAL A 195 -26.85 8.23 9.60
CA VAL A 195 -26.08 6.98 9.73
C VAL A 195 -24.92 6.89 8.74
N ILE A 196 -25.13 7.29 7.48
CA ILE A 196 -24.09 7.20 6.43
C ILE A 196 -22.88 8.07 6.78
N GLN A 197 -23.12 9.33 7.14
CA GLN A 197 -22.03 10.27 7.42
C GLN A 197 -21.30 9.89 8.71
N THR A 198 -22.04 9.47 9.73
CA THR A 198 -21.49 8.98 11.00
C THR A 198 -20.64 7.73 10.82
N ALA A 199 -21.04 6.80 9.96
CA ALA A 199 -20.30 5.57 9.68
C ALA A 199 -19.14 5.76 8.68
N THR A 200 -19.20 6.77 7.81
CA THR A 200 -18.13 7.07 6.84
C THR A 200 -17.02 7.94 7.45
N TRP A 201 -17.39 8.95 8.23
CA TRP A 201 -16.46 9.89 8.87
C TRP A 201 -16.71 9.97 10.39
N PRO A 202 -16.42 8.89 11.14
CA PRO A 202 -16.66 8.83 12.56
C PRO A 202 -15.75 9.78 13.37
N GLU A 203 -16.35 10.80 13.98
CA GLU A 203 -15.65 11.78 14.84
C GLU A 203 -15.61 11.37 16.32
N PHE A 204 -16.10 10.18 16.63
CA PHE A 204 -16.25 9.68 18.00
C PHE A 204 -15.20 8.61 18.36
N LYS A 205 -14.22 8.36 17.49
CA LYS A 205 -13.08 7.47 17.79
C LYS A 205 -12.16 8.17 18.78
N LEU A 206 -11.79 7.48 19.85
CA LEU A 206 -10.84 7.99 20.84
C LEU A 206 -9.43 7.62 20.42
N ALA A 207 -8.83 8.47 19.58
CA ALA A 207 -7.48 8.26 19.08
C ALA A 207 -6.43 8.48 20.19
N LEU A 208 -5.34 7.74 20.11
CA LEU A 208 -4.20 7.82 21.03
C LEU A 208 -3.03 8.55 20.35
N PRO A 209 -2.25 9.34 21.09
CA PRO A 209 -1.02 9.91 20.57
C PRO A 209 -0.10 8.84 19.95
N THR A 210 0.58 9.18 18.86
CA THR A 210 1.56 8.28 18.27
C THR A 210 2.69 8.00 19.27
N ARG A 211 3.15 6.75 19.33
CA ARG A 211 4.34 6.41 20.10
C ARG A 211 5.59 6.82 19.34
N ILE A 212 6.67 7.02 20.07
CA ILE A 212 8.00 7.34 19.53
C ILE A 212 8.80 6.04 19.37
N LEU A 213 9.25 5.74 18.15
CA LEU A 213 10.00 4.51 17.87
C LEU A 213 11.37 4.51 18.54
N ASN A 214 11.97 5.68 18.74
CA ASN A 214 13.26 5.86 19.41
C ASN A 214 13.25 5.39 20.88
N GLU A 215 12.07 5.38 21.52
CA GLU A 215 11.91 4.93 22.90
C GLU A 215 11.76 3.41 23.01
N ARG A 216 11.68 2.69 21.88
CA ARG A 216 11.54 1.23 21.85
C ARG A 216 12.92 0.58 21.70
N PRO A 217 13.39 -0.17 22.73
CA PRO A 217 14.70 -0.80 22.69
C PRO A 217 14.90 -1.76 21.51
N SER A 218 13.81 -2.34 20.99
CA SER A 218 13.85 -3.29 19.87
C SER A 218 14.37 -2.68 18.56
N TYR A 219 14.15 -1.39 18.32
CA TYR A 219 14.61 -0.72 17.10
C TYR A 219 15.98 -0.08 17.25
N ASN A 220 16.42 0.18 18.48
CA ASN A 220 17.72 0.79 18.78
C ASN A 220 18.00 2.03 17.92
N TYR A 221 17.06 2.97 17.88
CA TYR A 221 17.23 4.24 17.18
C TYR A 221 17.88 5.30 18.09
N PRO A 222 18.59 6.28 17.51
CA PRO A 222 19.22 7.34 18.29
C PRO A 222 18.18 8.20 19.02
N ALA A 223 18.60 9.01 19.99
CA ALA A 223 17.67 9.86 20.73
C ALA A 223 16.94 10.90 19.86
N LYS A 224 17.57 11.36 18.77
CA LYS A 224 17.01 12.27 17.76
C LYS A 224 17.61 11.96 16.38
N PRO A 225 16.92 12.30 15.27
CA PRO A 225 15.55 12.83 15.19
C PRO A 225 14.51 11.81 15.67
N LEU A 226 13.35 12.29 16.11
CA LEU A 226 12.25 11.43 16.54
C LEU A 226 11.50 10.85 15.34
N LEU A 227 11.02 9.62 15.50
CA LEU A 227 10.20 8.94 14.50
C LEU A 227 8.91 8.41 15.12
N GLY A 228 7.77 8.91 14.64
CA GLY A 228 6.44 8.48 15.06
C GLY A 228 6.09 7.11 14.50
N GLU A 229 5.58 6.21 15.35
CA GLU A 229 5.21 4.85 14.95
C GLU A 229 4.11 4.81 13.88
N VAL A 230 3.04 5.58 14.04
CA VAL A 230 1.91 5.57 13.09
C VAL A 230 2.35 6.17 11.75
N PHE A 231 3.06 7.30 11.80
CA PHE A 231 3.67 7.93 10.62
C PHE A 231 4.61 6.97 9.89
N CYS A 232 5.48 6.27 10.62
CA CYS A 232 6.42 5.33 10.02
C CYS A 232 5.71 4.12 9.41
N ALA A 233 4.80 3.49 10.14
CA ALA A 233 4.07 2.32 9.66
C ALA A 233 3.18 2.62 8.44
N CYS A 234 2.60 3.81 8.35
CA CYS A 234 1.69 4.19 7.26
C CYS A 234 2.40 4.87 6.09
N VAL A 235 3.39 5.75 6.36
CA VAL A 235 4.00 6.64 5.36
C VAL A 235 5.49 6.37 5.20
N PHE A 236 6.30 6.66 6.21
CA PHE A 236 7.75 6.75 6.03
C PHE A 236 8.43 5.40 5.76
N GLY A 237 7.99 4.31 6.39
CA GLY A 237 8.50 2.98 6.09
C GLY A 237 8.21 2.56 4.64
N HIS A 238 7.01 2.87 4.12
CA HIS A 238 6.68 2.67 2.71
C HIS A 238 7.46 3.58 1.78
N TYR A 239 7.70 4.82 2.21
CA TYR A 239 8.50 5.80 1.48
C TYR A 239 9.92 5.26 1.28
N MET A 240 10.59 4.88 2.36
CA MET A 240 11.92 4.27 2.31
C MET A 240 11.93 2.99 1.47
N LEU A 241 10.94 2.10 1.65
CA LEU A 241 10.82 0.87 0.88
C LEU A 241 10.65 1.14 -0.63
N GLY A 242 9.77 2.07 -1.02
CA GLY A 242 9.52 2.42 -2.41
C GLY A 242 10.74 3.02 -3.09
N HIS A 243 11.47 3.90 -2.38
CA HIS A 243 12.71 4.49 -2.86
C HIS A 243 13.81 3.41 -3.06
N TYR A 244 14.06 2.57 -2.05
CA TYR A 244 15.08 1.52 -2.18
C TYR A 244 14.75 0.45 -3.23
N LEU A 245 13.48 0.29 -3.61
CA LEU A 245 13.03 -0.64 -4.65
C LEU A 245 12.95 -0.01 -6.04
N LEU A 246 13.34 1.26 -6.23
CA LEU A 246 13.35 1.92 -7.54
C LEU A 246 14.08 1.13 -8.64
N PRO A 247 15.21 0.45 -8.40
CA PRO A 247 15.86 -0.38 -9.41
C PRO A 247 14.97 -1.52 -9.96
N LEU A 248 14.05 -2.04 -9.14
CA LEU A 248 13.09 -3.08 -9.55
C LEU A 248 11.82 -2.50 -10.18
N LEU A 249 11.45 -1.26 -9.81
CA LEU A 249 10.24 -0.58 -10.27
C LEU A 249 10.44 0.24 -11.55
N SER A 250 11.68 0.63 -11.86
CA SER A 250 12.01 1.41 -13.05
C SER A 250 12.10 0.51 -14.29
N ARG A 251 12.03 1.10 -15.49
CA ARG A 251 12.19 0.37 -16.76
C ARG A 251 13.32 0.94 -17.62
N PRO A 252 14.04 0.08 -18.36
CA PRO A 252 15.10 0.49 -19.29
C PRO A 252 14.59 0.97 -20.65
N SER A 253 13.30 0.83 -20.95
CA SER A 253 12.72 1.22 -22.24
C SER A 253 11.40 1.98 -22.07
N THR A 254 11.21 3.01 -22.90
CA THR A 254 9.96 3.78 -22.98
C THR A 254 8.77 2.99 -23.54
N ASN A 255 9.02 1.82 -24.12
CA ASN A 255 7.98 0.94 -24.64
C ASN A 255 7.35 0.05 -23.55
N GLU A 256 7.89 0.09 -22.32
CA GLU A 256 7.40 -0.68 -21.19
C GLU A 256 6.48 0.19 -20.32
N ALA A 257 5.41 -0.40 -19.80
CA ALA A 257 4.60 0.28 -18.82
C ALA A 257 5.43 0.59 -17.55
N PRO A 258 5.29 1.79 -16.96
CA PRO A 258 6.00 2.15 -15.74
C PRO A 258 5.57 1.23 -14.59
N GLY A 259 6.49 0.92 -13.69
CA GLY A 259 6.14 0.32 -12.41
C GLY A 259 5.21 1.25 -11.62
N ARG A 260 4.44 0.69 -10.68
CA ARG A 260 3.43 1.43 -9.93
C ARG A 260 3.69 1.41 -8.44
N ILE A 261 3.68 2.58 -7.80
CA ILE A 261 3.65 2.74 -6.35
C ILE A 261 2.23 3.14 -5.96
N ILE A 262 1.48 2.20 -5.38
CA ILE A 262 0.05 2.36 -5.11
C ILE A 262 -0.14 2.56 -3.61
N TRP A 263 -0.50 3.77 -3.22
CA TRP A 263 -0.75 4.14 -1.84
C TRP A 263 -2.18 3.81 -1.41
N SER A 264 -2.32 3.19 -0.23
CA SER A 264 -3.62 2.96 0.40
C SER A 264 -3.92 4.05 1.43
N SER A 265 -4.81 4.96 1.06
CA SER A 265 -5.34 6.04 1.89
C SER A 265 -6.67 5.64 2.56
N SER A 266 -7.44 6.62 3.05
CA SER A 266 -8.73 6.46 3.73
C SER A 266 -9.72 7.52 3.27
N VAL A 267 -11.03 7.25 3.36
CA VAL A 267 -12.07 8.29 3.26
C VAL A 267 -11.94 9.34 4.37
N GLU A 268 -11.29 8.99 5.48
CA GLU A 268 -11.09 9.85 6.65
C GLU A 268 -9.90 10.80 6.53
N ALA A 269 -9.19 10.79 5.39
CA ALA A 269 -8.08 11.69 5.08
C ALA A 269 -8.57 13.12 4.76
N VAL A 270 -9.20 13.76 5.74
CA VAL A 270 -9.80 15.10 5.62
C VAL A 270 -8.81 16.21 5.97
N ARG A 271 -9.11 17.46 5.62
CA ARG A 271 -8.21 18.60 5.83
C ARG A 271 -7.91 18.87 7.31
N LYS A 272 -8.92 18.74 8.18
CA LYS A 272 -8.83 19.11 9.61
C LYS A 272 -7.86 18.24 10.44
N VAL A 273 -7.58 17.01 9.99
CA VAL A 273 -6.75 16.05 10.74
C VAL A 273 -5.25 16.23 10.47
N PHE A 274 -4.87 17.12 9.54
CA PHE A 274 -3.50 17.30 9.10
C PHE A 274 -2.96 18.70 9.39
N ASP A 275 -1.69 18.77 9.78
CA ASP A 275 -0.93 20.00 10.00
C ASP A 275 0.42 19.82 9.33
N VAL A 276 0.73 20.73 8.40
CA VAL A 276 1.97 20.68 7.61
C VAL A 276 3.21 20.89 8.47
N ASN A 277 3.08 21.50 9.65
CA ASN A 277 4.19 21.71 10.58
C ASN A 277 4.42 20.51 11.52
N ASP A 278 3.53 19.50 11.47
CA ASP A 278 3.61 18.28 12.27
C ASP A 278 3.23 17.06 11.41
N ILE A 279 4.01 16.82 10.35
CA ILE A 279 3.79 15.72 9.40
C ILE A 279 3.81 14.32 10.06
N GLN A 280 4.42 14.20 11.24
CA GLN A 280 4.46 12.96 12.01
C GLN A 280 3.32 12.83 13.03
N CYS A 281 2.54 13.90 13.23
CA CYS A 281 1.42 14.01 14.17
C CYS A 281 1.83 13.71 15.63
N PHE A 282 2.86 14.39 16.13
CA PHE A 282 3.29 14.29 17.53
C PHE A 282 2.41 15.08 18.49
N ALA A 283 1.84 16.19 18.05
CA ALA A 283 1.10 17.12 18.90
C ALA A 283 -0.39 16.77 19.05
N ARG A 284 -0.89 15.79 18.28
CA ARG A 284 -2.32 15.47 18.19
C ARG A 284 -2.59 13.96 18.19
N PRO A 285 -3.78 13.52 18.64
CA PRO A 285 -4.11 12.11 18.70
C PRO A 285 -4.51 11.50 17.33
N GLU A 286 -4.91 12.29 16.33
CA GLU A 286 -5.39 11.81 15.02
C GLU A 286 -4.26 11.38 14.06
N ALA A 287 -3.24 10.67 14.58
CA ALA A 287 -2.05 10.31 13.81
C ALA A 287 -2.35 9.43 12.59
N TYR A 288 -3.34 8.55 12.68
CA TYR A 288 -3.72 7.70 11.54
C TYR A 288 -4.34 8.53 10.42
N GLU A 289 -5.34 9.34 10.74
CA GLU A 289 -6.06 10.17 9.77
C GLU A 289 -5.12 11.23 9.18
N SER A 290 -4.25 11.83 9.99
CA SER A 290 -3.18 12.75 9.56
C SER A 290 -2.24 12.08 8.55
N ALA A 291 -1.75 10.87 8.85
CA ALA A 291 -0.88 10.11 7.96
C ALA A 291 -1.56 9.78 6.62
N LYS A 292 -2.87 9.49 6.63
CA LYS A 292 -3.63 9.23 5.39
C LYS A 292 -3.83 10.51 4.57
N ARG A 293 -4.03 11.67 5.20
CA ARG A 293 -4.05 12.97 4.51
C ARG A 293 -2.68 13.35 3.95
N LEU A 294 -1.59 13.05 4.65
CA LEU A 294 -0.24 13.22 4.12
C LEU A 294 -0.01 12.37 2.87
N ILE A 295 -0.50 11.11 2.86
CA ILE A 295 -0.45 10.25 1.67
C ILE A 295 -1.22 10.87 0.48
N ASP A 296 -2.40 11.45 0.73
CA ASP A 296 -3.17 12.15 -0.32
C ASP A 296 -2.34 13.30 -0.92
N LEU A 297 -1.77 14.16 -0.08
CA LEU A 297 -0.93 15.29 -0.48
C LEU A 297 0.29 14.82 -1.29
N LEU A 298 1.02 13.81 -0.82
CA LEU A 298 2.21 13.30 -1.51
C LEU A 298 1.83 12.69 -2.87
N SER A 299 0.85 11.78 -2.90
CA SER A 299 0.53 11.02 -4.10
C SER A 299 -0.12 11.85 -5.19
N LEU A 300 -0.93 12.86 -4.85
CA LEU A 300 -1.66 13.66 -5.85
C LEU A 300 -0.83 14.84 -6.38
N THR A 301 0.18 15.29 -5.62
CA THR A 301 1.02 16.43 -6.03
C THR A 301 2.35 16.04 -6.65
N TYR A 302 2.79 14.77 -6.57
CA TYR A 302 4.15 14.37 -6.94
C TYR A 302 4.60 14.79 -8.36
N SER A 303 3.68 14.84 -9.33
CA SER A 303 3.97 15.20 -10.72
C SER A 303 3.83 16.70 -11.02
N LEU A 304 3.34 17.49 -10.05
CA LEU A 304 3.07 18.92 -10.21
C LEU A 304 4.34 19.78 -10.07
N PRO A 305 4.40 20.95 -10.73
CA PRO A 305 5.60 21.79 -10.72
C PRO A 305 6.12 22.15 -9.33
N ALA A 306 5.24 22.43 -8.37
CA ALA A 306 5.61 22.84 -7.02
C ALA A 306 6.34 21.73 -6.24
N ALA A 307 5.88 20.47 -6.36
CA ALA A 307 6.46 19.34 -5.65
C ALA A 307 7.64 18.69 -6.40
N ARG A 308 7.71 18.84 -7.73
CA ARG A 308 8.69 18.18 -8.61
C ARG A 308 10.16 18.31 -8.17
N PRO A 309 10.65 19.46 -7.64
CA PRO A 309 12.03 19.56 -7.16
C PRO A 309 12.39 18.56 -6.05
N TYR A 310 11.39 18.12 -5.29
CA TYR A 310 11.57 17.19 -4.17
C TYR A 310 11.15 15.76 -4.57
N SER A 311 9.98 15.59 -5.17
CA SER A 311 9.48 14.27 -5.58
C SER A 311 10.37 13.59 -6.64
N SER A 312 11.04 14.37 -7.50
CA SER A 312 11.98 13.82 -8.48
C SER A 312 13.20 13.20 -7.82
N ARG A 313 13.64 13.68 -6.65
CA ARG A 313 14.74 13.10 -5.86
C ARG A 313 14.31 11.75 -5.30
N PHE A 314 13.10 11.67 -4.75
CA PHE A 314 12.51 10.41 -4.30
C PHE A 314 12.46 9.35 -5.41
N LEU A 315 12.17 9.74 -6.65
CA LEU A 315 12.05 8.84 -7.81
C LEU A 315 13.37 8.63 -8.57
N THR A 316 14.51 9.11 -8.07
CA THR A 316 15.82 8.92 -8.70
C THR A 316 16.61 7.87 -7.91
N ILE A 317 17.22 6.93 -8.63
CA ILE A 317 18.17 5.99 -8.02
C ILE A 317 19.46 6.77 -7.73
N ASP A 318 19.80 6.93 -6.45
CA ASP A 318 20.95 7.69 -5.96
C ASP A 318 22.01 6.82 -5.25
N ASP A 319 21.78 5.50 -5.16
CA ASP A 319 22.62 4.53 -4.44
C ASP A 319 23.26 3.44 -5.34
N ASP A 320 23.01 3.46 -6.65
CA ASP A 320 23.52 2.49 -7.62
C ASP A 320 23.61 3.11 -9.03
N ASP A 321 24.83 3.44 -9.45
CA ASP A 321 25.13 4.07 -10.74
C ASP A 321 24.72 3.21 -11.94
N GLU A 322 24.87 1.88 -11.85
CA GLU A 322 24.53 0.98 -12.96
C GLU A 322 23.01 0.89 -13.14
N ALA A 323 22.27 0.79 -12.03
CA ALA A 323 20.81 0.82 -12.06
C ALA A 323 20.28 2.21 -12.48
N ALA A 324 20.90 3.29 -12.00
CA ALA A 324 20.55 4.66 -12.38
C ALA A 324 20.72 4.89 -13.89
N ALA A 325 21.80 4.38 -14.50
CA ALA A 325 22.01 4.46 -15.96
C ALA A 325 20.93 3.72 -16.78
N LYS A 326 20.24 2.75 -16.17
CA LYS A 326 19.14 1.99 -16.78
C LYS A 326 17.76 2.55 -16.43
N GLN A 327 17.66 3.62 -15.63
CA GLN A 327 16.38 4.23 -15.24
C GLN A 327 15.86 5.16 -16.34
N VAL A 328 15.30 4.59 -17.41
CA VAL A 328 14.69 5.36 -18.50
C VAL A 328 13.27 5.78 -18.15
N VAL A 329 12.48 4.88 -17.57
CA VAL A 329 11.11 5.14 -17.11
C VAL A 329 11.05 4.97 -15.60
N LYS A 330 10.65 6.04 -14.91
CA LYS A 330 10.41 6.06 -13.46
C LYS A 330 9.02 5.51 -13.14
N PRO A 331 8.81 4.90 -11.95
CA PRO A 331 7.49 4.45 -11.57
C PRO A 331 6.53 5.62 -11.35
N LYS A 332 5.24 5.36 -11.56
CA LYS A 332 4.15 6.31 -11.29
C LYS A 332 3.53 6.06 -9.91
N LEU A 333 3.07 7.12 -9.28
CA LEU A 333 2.35 7.07 -8.00
C LEU A 333 0.85 7.07 -8.27
N TYR A 334 0.12 6.21 -7.55
CA TYR A 334 -1.34 6.17 -7.59
C TYR A 334 -1.90 6.11 -6.19
N LEU A 335 -3.11 6.66 -6.03
CA LEU A 335 -3.78 6.76 -4.76
C LEU A 335 -5.07 5.96 -4.77
N THR A 336 -5.23 5.09 -3.78
CA THR A 336 -6.44 4.27 -3.62
C THR A 336 -6.97 4.34 -2.19
N HIS A 337 -8.21 3.95 -1.95
CA HIS A 337 -8.70 3.66 -0.61
C HIS A 337 -9.78 2.57 -0.61
N PRO A 338 -9.92 1.81 0.49
CA PRO A 338 -10.79 0.64 0.54
C PRO A 338 -12.26 0.96 0.85
N GLY A 339 -12.65 2.23 0.87
CA GLY A 339 -13.87 2.67 1.55
C GLY A 339 -13.85 2.30 3.05
N VAL A 340 -14.99 1.84 3.55
CA VAL A 340 -15.20 1.37 4.92
C VAL A 340 -15.41 -0.15 4.91
N VAL A 341 -14.49 -0.85 5.56
CA VAL A 341 -14.53 -2.31 5.73
C VAL A 341 -14.56 -2.67 7.20
N ALA A 342 -15.24 -3.76 7.54
CA ALA A 342 -15.24 -4.28 8.89
C ALA A 342 -13.87 -4.86 9.21
N SER A 343 -13.03 -4.10 9.92
CA SER A 343 -11.70 -4.50 10.35
C SER A 343 -11.45 -4.17 11.81
N THR A 344 -10.43 -4.80 12.39
CA THR A 344 -9.97 -4.52 13.77
C THR A 344 -9.33 -3.15 13.92
N LEU A 345 -9.16 -2.39 12.82
CA LEU A 345 -8.71 -1.01 12.87
C LEU A 345 -9.76 -0.09 13.49
N PHE A 346 -11.04 -0.45 13.38
CA PHE A 346 -12.11 0.26 14.08
C PHE A 346 -12.17 -0.21 15.55
N PRO A 347 -12.08 0.70 16.54
CA PRO A 347 -11.81 0.36 17.93
C PRO A 347 -13.07 -0.10 18.69
N LEU A 348 -13.62 -1.22 18.25
CA LEU A 348 -14.85 -1.79 18.78
C LEU A 348 -14.59 -3.14 19.46
N PRO A 349 -15.19 -3.39 20.65
CA PRO A 349 -15.12 -4.71 21.27
C PRO A 349 -15.62 -5.82 20.34
N TRP A 350 -14.96 -6.98 20.38
CA TRP A 350 -15.23 -8.09 19.46
C TRP A 350 -16.71 -8.53 19.45
N PHE A 351 -17.40 -8.45 20.59
CA PHE A 351 -18.81 -8.84 20.73
C PHE A 351 -19.79 -7.86 20.07
N LEU A 352 -19.34 -6.65 19.69
CA LEU A 352 -20.13 -5.68 18.93
C LEU A 352 -19.78 -5.68 17.43
N PHE A 353 -18.84 -6.52 17.00
CA PHE A 353 -18.39 -6.55 15.61
C PHE A 353 -19.49 -6.94 14.62
N TRP A 354 -20.46 -7.76 15.05
CA TRP A 354 -21.64 -8.07 14.24
C TRP A 354 -22.53 -6.84 14.00
N ALA A 355 -22.69 -5.99 15.03
CA ALA A 355 -23.46 -4.75 14.94
C ALA A 355 -22.75 -3.74 14.02
N TYR A 356 -21.41 -3.70 14.07
CA TYR A 356 -20.63 -2.92 13.11
C TYR A 356 -20.85 -3.37 11.68
N LYS A 357 -20.74 -4.67 11.39
CA LYS A 357 -21.03 -5.21 10.06
C LYS A 357 -22.45 -4.87 9.60
N LEU A 358 -23.44 -4.99 10.49
CA LEU A 358 -24.81 -4.62 10.19
C LEU A 358 -24.94 -3.13 9.85
N ALA A 359 -24.29 -2.25 10.61
CA ALA A 359 -24.27 -0.81 10.33
C ALA A 359 -23.68 -0.49 8.96
N LEU A 360 -22.60 -1.16 8.56
CA LEU A 360 -22.01 -0.98 7.23
C LEU A 360 -22.98 -1.45 6.13
N ILE A 361 -23.63 -2.60 6.31
CA ILE A 361 -24.64 -3.12 5.37
C ILE A 361 -25.82 -2.15 5.23
N MET A 362 -26.31 -1.60 6.34
CA MET A 362 -27.39 -0.61 6.32
C MET A 362 -26.97 0.65 5.55
N CYS A 363 -25.77 1.17 5.78
CA CYS A 363 -25.28 2.35 5.05
C CYS A 363 -25.20 2.10 3.54
N ARG A 364 -24.78 0.90 3.13
CA ARG A 364 -24.75 0.50 1.71
C ARG A 364 -26.17 0.45 1.12
N TRP A 365 -27.14 -0.17 1.81
CA TRP A 365 -28.53 -0.20 1.35
C TRP A 365 -29.17 1.19 1.26
N LEU A 366 -28.74 2.12 2.11
CA LEU A 366 -29.12 3.53 2.05
C LEU A 366 -28.37 4.32 0.97
N GLY A 367 -27.62 3.65 0.08
CA GLY A 367 -27.01 4.25 -1.10
C GLY A 367 -25.59 4.78 -0.90
N SER A 368 -24.91 4.43 0.20
CA SER A 368 -23.51 4.83 0.37
C SER A 368 -22.56 3.99 -0.48
N PRO A 369 -21.75 4.61 -1.36
CA PRO A 369 -20.76 3.87 -2.17
C PRO A 369 -19.64 3.29 -1.33
N TRP A 370 -19.29 3.94 -0.22
CA TRP A 370 -18.04 3.63 0.48
C TRP A 370 -18.13 2.41 1.39
N HIS A 371 -19.31 1.85 1.63
CA HIS A 371 -19.49 0.78 2.61
C HIS A 371 -19.34 -0.63 2.00
N ASN A 372 -18.08 -1.01 1.77
CA ASN A 372 -17.71 -2.28 1.14
C ASN A 372 -17.84 -3.50 2.08
N VAL A 373 -17.95 -3.28 3.40
CA VAL A 373 -18.19 -4.29 4.45
C VAL A 373 -17.02 -5.25 4.70
N ASP A 374 -16.36 -5.76 3.67
CA ASP A 374 -15.25 -6.73 3.80
C ASP A 374 -14.03 -6.34 2.96
N GLY A 375 -12.91 -6.98 3.29
CA GLY A 375 -11.61 -6.70 2.67
C GLY A 375 -11.56 -7.02 1.17
N TYR A 376 -12.33 -8.00 0.67
CA TYR A 376 -12.33 -8.39 -0.73
C TYR A 376 -12.91 -7.29 -1.62
N ARG A 377 -14.08 -6.78 -1.23
CA ARG A 377 -14.70 -5.62 -1.89
C ARG A 377 -13.86 -4.36 -1.70
N GLY A 378 -13.31 -4.16 -0.49
CA GLY A 378 -12.41 -3.05 -0.19
C GLY A 378 -11.12 -3.07 -1.02
N ALA A 379 -10.68 -4.21 -1.54
CA ALA A 379 -9.46 -4.30 -2.35
C ALA A 379 -9.66 -3.91 -3.83
N LYS A 380 -10.90 -3.68 -4.29
CA LYS A 380 -11.21 -3.50 -5.73
C LYS A 380 -10.38 -2.41 -6.40
N ALA A 381 -10.30 -1.21 -5.81
CA ALA A 381 -9.56 -0.09 -6.39
C ALA A 381 -8.06 -0.37 -6.49
N ALA A 382 -7.45 -0.96 -5.45
CA ALA A 382 -6.03 -1.32 -5.50
C ALA A 382 -5.74 -2.35 -6.60
N VAL A 383 -6.55 -3.41 -6.69
CA VAL A 383 -6.40 -4.45 -7.73
C VAL A 383 -6.63 -3.88 -9.12
N TRP A 384 -7.63 -3.02 -9.29
CA TRP A 384 -7.90 -2.36 -10.56
C TRP A 384 -6.70 -1.50 -10.99
N VAL A 385 -6.16 -0.66 -10.11
CA VAL A 385 -4.96 0.14 -10.42
C VAL A 385 -3.74 -0.75 -10.73
N VAL A 386 -3.58 -1.92 -10.09
CA VAL A 386 -2.50 -2.85 -10.44
C VAL A 386 -2.68 -3.41 -11.85
N LEU A 387 -3.90 -3.78 -12.23
CA LEU A 387 -4.16 -4.54 -13.45
C LEU A 387 -4.48 -3.68 -14.67
N GLN A 388 -4.86 -2.42 -14.48
CA GLN A 388 -5.36 -1.56 -15.54
C GLN A 388 -4.30 -1.24 -16.58
N ASP A 389 -4.70 -1.08 -17.84
CA ASP A 389 -3.80 -0.65 -18.90
C ASP A 389 -3.26 0.76 -18.62
N GLN A 390 -1.99 0.99 -18.95
CA GLN A 390 -1.33 2.25 -18.64
C GLN A 390 -1.96 3.43 -19.41
N GLU A 391 -2.32 3.21 -20.67
CA GLU A 391 -2.99 4.21 -21.51
C GLU A 391 -4.31 4.65 -20.89
N ALA A 392 -5.14 3.70 -20.44
CA ALA A 392 -6.41 4.00 -19.78
C ALA A 392 -6.26 4.79 -18.48
N LEU A 393 -5.17 4.59 -17.72
CA LEU A 393 -4.86 5.43 -16.56
C LEU A 393 -4.38 6.82 -16.97
N ASP A 394 -3.57 6.92 -18.02
CA ASP A 394 -3.01 8.20 -18.48
C ASP A 394 -4.06 9.11 -19.12
N ASP A 395 -4.99 8.55 -19.90
CA ASP A 395 -6.08 9.27 -20.56
C ASP A 395 -6.97 10.05 -19.58
N VAL A 396 -7.12 9.52 -18.35
CA VAL A 396 -7.95 10.13 -17.31
C VAL A 396 -7.15 10.89 -16.27
N GLY A 397 -5.81 11.00 -16.41
CA GLY A 397 -4.94 11.58 -15.40
C GLY A 397 -5.01 10.78 -14.08
N GLY A 398 -4.93 9.46 -14.16
CA GLY A 398 -5.21 8.54 -13.05
C GLY A 398 -4.29 8.68 -11.84
N ASP A 399 -3.13 9.31 -12.01
CA ASP A 399 -2.19 9.65 -10.94
C ASP A 399 -2.60 10.91 -10.15
N ARG A 400 -3.59 11.66 -10.65
CA ARG A 400 -4.23 12.82 -9.99
C ARG A 400 -5.56 12.49 -9.33
N ILE A 401 -5.97 11.23 -9.35
CA ILE A 401 -7.26 10.77 -8.84
C ILE A 401 -7.05 9.88 -7.62
N LYS A 402 -7.85 10.13 -6.59
CA LYS A 402 -8.04 9.18 -5.48
C LYS A 402 -9.09 8.15 -5.87
N TRP A 403 -8.68 6.91 -6.07
CA TRP A 403 -9.57 5.82 -6.50
C TRP A 403 -10.14 5.06 -5.30
N GLY A 404 -11.46 5.07 -5.14
CA GLY A 404 -12.17 4.37 -4.09
C GLY A 404 -12.78 3.06 -4.55
N SER A 405 -12.62 2.02 -3.75
CA SER A 405 -13.47 0.84 -3.85
C SER A 405 -14.90 1.24 -3.47
N SER A 406 -15.86 0.98 -4.34
CA SER A 406 -17.25 1.35 -4.17
C SER A 406 -18.14 0.13 -4.29
N THR A 407 -19.22 0.06 -3.49
CA THR A 407 -20.25 -0.97 -3.62
C THR A 407 -21.64 -0.33 -3.61
N ASP A 408 -22.50 -0.74 -4.53
CA ASP A 408 -23.90 -0.29 -4.56
C ASP A 408 -24.82 -1.11 -3.62
N ALA A 409 -26.09 -0.73 -3.54
CA ALA A 409 -27.07 -1.44 -2.71
C ALA A 409 -27.30 -2.90 -3.15
N SER A 410 -27.05 -3.22 -4.41
CA SER A 410 -27.18 -4.54 -5.04
C SER A 410 -25.88 -5.36 -5.01
N LEU A 411 -24.88 -4.94 -4.21
CA LEU A 411 -23.57 -5.59 -4.06
C LEU A 411 -22.69 -5.58 -5.33
N GLN A 412 -22.99 -4.74 -6.33
CA GLN A 412 -22.08 -4.50 -7.44
C GLN A 412 -20.90 -3.67 -6.96
N VAL A 413 -19.70 -4.11 -7.29
CA VAL A 413 -18.44 -3.51 -6.81
C VAL A 413 -17.74 -2.84 -7.98
N ASP A 414 -17.47 -1.55 -7.83
CA ASP A 414 -16.88 -0.69 -8.85
C ASP A 414 -15.70 0.11 -8.27
N VAL A 415 -14.96 0.77 -9.17
CA VAL A 415 -13.96 1.78 -8.81
C VAL A 415 -14.54 3.16 -9.10
N LYS A 416 -14.50 4.03 -8.10
CA LYS A 416 -15.11 5.37 -8.15
C LYS A 416 -14.05 6.43 -7.86
N LYS A 417 -14.08 7.57 -8.54
CA LYS A 417 -13.29 8.75 -8.11
C LYS A 417 -13.77 9.20 -6.72
N THR A 418 -12.86 9.67 -5.89
CA THR A 418 -13.18 10.15 -4.54
C THR A 418 -12.76 11.60 -4.41
N GLU A 419 -13.69 12.42 -3.94
CA GLU A 419 -13.41 13.82 -3.64
C GLU A 419 -12.41 13.94 -2.49
N VAL A 420 -11.38 14.73 -2.72
CA VAL A 420 -10.34 15.09 -1.75
C VAL A 420 -10.54 16.56 -1.40
N GLU A 421 -10.74 16.87 -0.12
CA GLU A 421 -10.91 18.26 0.33
C GLU A 421 -9.75 19.12 -0.16
N ASP A 422 -10.08 20.30 -0.70
CA ASP A 422 -9.20 21.30 -1.34
C ASP A 422 -8.63 20.93 -2.72
N TRP A 423 -8.63 19.64 -3.09
CA TRP A 423 -8.13 19.14 -4.40
C TRP A 423 -9.26 18.84 -5.40
N GLY A 424 -10.45 18.49 -4.92
CA GLY A 424 -11.56 18.03 -5.76
C GLY A 424 -11.38 16.57 -6.18
N TRP A 425 -11.74 16.25 -7.43
CA TRP A 425 -11.77 14.87 -7.93
C TRP A 425 -10.50 14.47 -8.71
N ASP A 426 -9.87 15.43 -9.38
CA ASP A 426 -8.71 15.22 -10.28
C ASP A 426 -7.77 16.42 -10.38
N GLY A 427 -7.87 17.39 -9.46
CA GLY A 427 -7.02 18.59 -9.44
C GLY A 427 -7.47 19.71 -10.36
N ASN A 428 -8.74 19.69 -10.80
CA ASN A 428 -9.36 20.77 -11.54
C ASN A 428 -10.46 21.45 -10.70
N PRO A 429 -10.66 22.77 -10.84
CA PRO A 429 -11.77 23.47 -10.17
C PRO A 429 -13.12 22.90 -10.60
N GLU A 430 -14.02 22.65 -9.66
CA GLU A 430 -15.36 22.14 -9.95
C GLU A 430 -16.31 23.30 -10.24
N THR A 431 -16.57 23.55 -11.53
CA THR A 431 -17.53 24.57 -11.99
C THR A 431 -18.94 24.01 -12.12
N ALA A 432 -19.95 24.88 -12.17
CA ALA A 432 -21.33 24.47 -12.39
C ALA A 432 -21.52 23.63 -13.67
N ASP A 433 -20.80 23.96 -14.74
CA ASP A 433 -20.84 23.22 -16.00
C ASP A 433 -20.22 21.82 -15.86
N MET A 434 -19.10 21.68 -15.12
CA MET A 434 -18.48 20.38 -14.86
C MET A 434 -19.38 19.48 -14.01
N ILE A 435 -20.07 20.05 -13.03
CA ILE A 435 -21.04 19.33 -12.19
C ILE A 435 -22.24 18.88 -13.05
N ALA A 436 -22.74 19.76 -13.92
CA ALA A 436 -23.85 19.43 -14.83
C ALA A 436 -23.46 18.39 -15.90
N ALA A 437 -22.17 18.32 -16.26
CA ALA A 437 -21.63 17.35 -17.21
C ALA A 437 -21.37 15.95 -16.61
N ASP A 438 -21.63 15.73 -15.31
CA ASP A 438 -21.46 14.40 -14.70
C ASP A 438 -22.46 13.39 -15.27
N THR A 439 -21.97 12.54 -16.18
CA THR A 439 -22.75 11.47 -16.81
C THR A 439 -22.76 10.17 -16.00
N ALA A 440 -22.08 10.11 -14.86
CA ALA A 440 -22.04 8.89 -14.06
C ALA A 440 -23.43 8.53 -13.51
N VAL A 441 -23.63 7.23 -13.24
CA VAL A 441 -24.93 6.68 -12.84
C VAL A 441 -24.85 6.05 -11.46
N GLY A 442 -26.01 6.01 -10.77
CA GLY A 442 -26.14 5.38 -9.46
C GLY A 442 -25.14 5.94 -8.45
N VAL A 443 -24.45 5.03 -7.75
CA VAL A 443 -23.47 5.38 -6.71
C VAL A 443 -22.18 5.99 -7.28
N LEU A 444 -21.96 5.94 -8.60
CA LEU A 444 -20.77 6.47 -9.26
C LEU A 444 -20.81 7.99 -9.49
N ARG A 445 -22.00 8.62 -9.44
CA ARG A 445 -22.19 10.08 -9.51
C ARG A 445 -21.31 10.84 -8.52
N LYS A 446 -20.67 11.93 -8.95
CA LYS A 446 -19.86 12.81 -8.08
C LYS A 446 -20.68 13.32 -6.88
N SER A 447 -21.97 13.60 -7.07
CA SER A 447 -22.86 14.04 -5.98
C SER A 447 -23.13 12.98 -4.90
N VAL A 448 -22.87 11.70 -5.18
CA VAL A 448 -23.12 10.58 -4.26
C VAL A 448 -21.84 10.19 -3.52
N GLY A 449 -21.93 10.13 -2.19
CA GLY A 449 -20.80 9.78 -1.31
C GLY A 449 -19.94 10.98 -0.90
N ARG A 450 -20.41 12.22 -1.07
CA ARG A 450 -19.70 13.40 -0.56
C ARG A 450 -19.82 13.53 0.96
N LYS A 451 -18.80 14.08 1.60
CA LYS A 451 -18.84 14.44 3.02
C LYS A 451 -19.66 15.71 3.21
N ILE A 452 -20.49 15.75 4.26
CA ILE A 452 -21.25 16.96 4.58
C ILE A 452 -20.29 18.12 4.85
N GLY A 453 -20.58 19.27 4.23
CA GLY A 453 -19.83 20.51 4.41
C GLY A 453 -18.56 20.60 3.57
N THR A 454 -18.27 19.62 2.71
CA THR A 454 -17.20 19.76 1.72
C THR A 454 -17.59 20.80 0.67
N CYS A 455 -16.70 21.76 0.45
CA CYS A 455 -16.83 22.76 -0.61
C CYS A 455 -16.29 22.20 -1.93
N ASP A 456 -16.89 22.64 -3.04
CA ASP A 456 -16.36 22.38 -4.37
C ASP A 456 -14.97 23.01 -4.51
N ALA A 457 -14.04 22.29 -5.14
CA ALA A 457 -12.66 22.75 -5.28
C ALA A 457 -12.58 24.00 -6.16
N THR A 458 -11.85 25.00 -5.69
CA THR A 458 -11.58 26.25 -6.44
C THR A 458 -10.13 26.26 -6.92
N ALA A 459 -9.80 27.16 -7.85
CA ALA A 459 -8.42 27.33 -8.27
C ALA A 459 -7.49 27.71 -7.10
N GLU A 460 -8.00 28.49 -6.14
CA GLU A 460 -7.28 28.89 -4.94
C GLU A 460 -7.06 27.70 -3.99
N SER A 461 -8.11 26.89 -3.72
CA SER A 461 -7.95 25.72 -2.85
C SER A 461 -6.98 24.69 -3.42
N ILE A 462 -6.97 24.53 -4.74
CA ILE A 462 -6.04 23.64 -5.44
C ILE A 462 -4.61 24.19 -5.33
N ALA A 463 -4.40 25.49 -5.55
CA ALA A 463 -3.09 26.11 -5.38
C ALA A 463 -2.55 25.94 -3.95
N ASP A 464 -3.39 26.13 -2.93
CA ASP A 464 -3.04 25.88 -1.53
C ASP A 464 -2.68 24.40 -1.28
N PHE A 465 -3.45 23.47 -1.86
CA PHE A 465 -3.17 22.04 -1.77
C PHE A 465 -1.82 21.68 -2.41
N GLU A 466 -1.49 22.28 -3.56
CA GLU A 466 -0.21 22.10 -4.24
C GLU A 466 0.96 22.64 -3.40
N GLU A 467 0.80 23.81 -2.79
CA GLU A 467 1.82 24.41 -1.93
C GLU A 467 2.08 23.54 -0.69
N VAL A 468 1.02 23.12 0.00
CA VAL A 468 1.13 22.22 1.16
C VAL A 468 1.75 20.89 0.74
N GLY A 469 1.38 20.34 -0.42
CA GLY A 469 1.99 19.13 -0.98
C GLY A 469 3.50 19.29 -1.22
N ALA A 470 3.94 20.42 -1.78
CA ALA A 470 5.35 20.72 -1.98
C ALA A 470 6.12 20.81 -0.65
N GLN A 471 5.54 21.44 0.38
CA GLN A 471 6.13 21.50 1.71
C GLN A 471 6.24 20.10 2.35
N CYS A 472 5.22 19.25 2.18
CA CYS A 472 5.25 17.86 2.64
C CYS A 472 6.38 17.07 1.98
N TRP A 473 6.51 17.19 0.66
CA TRP A 473 7.59 16.54 -0.09
C TRP A 473 8.98 17.01 0.35
N GLN A 474 9.15 18.32 0.56
CA GLN A 474 10.41 18.87 1.06
C GLN A 474 10.78 18.27 2.41
N GLN A 475 9.84 18.22 3.36
CA GLN A 475 10.08 17.67 4.70
C GLN A 475 10.37 16.17 4.67
N LEU A 476 9.65 15.41 3.83
CA LEU A 476 9.88 13.96 3.65
C LEU A 476 11.25 13.66 3.06
N GLU A 477 11.71 14.44 2.08
CA GLU A 477 13.04 14.26 1.50
C GLU A 477 14.16 14.64 2.46
N GLN A 478 13.98 15.70 3.26
CA GLN A 478 14.93 16.04 4.33
C GLN A 478 15.00 14.93 5.38
N LEU A 479 13.85 14.40 5.79
CA LEU A 479 13.77 13.30 6.74
C LEU A 479 14.38 12.01 6.17
N ARG A 480 14.13 11.69 4.90
CA ARG A 480 14.75 10.54 4.20
C ARG A 480 16.27 10.66 4.23
N ALA A 481 16.81 11.80 3.80
CA ALA A 481 18.26 12.01 3.78
C ALA A 481 18.86 11.85 5.18
N GLN A 482 18.26 12.49 6.19
CA GLN A 482 18.73 12.38 7.58
C GLN A 482 18.71 10.93 8.10
N TRP A 483 17.65 10.17 7.82
CA TRP A 483 17.56 8.77 8.26
C TRP A 483 18.42 7.82 7.43
N ALA A 484 18.71 8.14 6.17
CA ALA A 484 19.66 7.39 5.35
C ALA A 484 21.06 7.44 5.99
N ASP A 485 21.52 8.63 6.38
CA ASP A 485 22.81 8.82 7.07
C ASP A 485 22.86 8.03 8.38
N ILE A 486 21.82 8.14 9.22
CA ILE A 486 21.74 7.43 10.52
C ILE A 486 21.81 5.91 10.35
N ILE A 487 21.21 5.38 9.29
CA ILE A 487 21.18 3.94 9.03
C ILE A 487 22.50 3.45 8.42
N GLU A 488 23.33 4.34 7.87
CA GLU A 488 24.64 4.00 7.28
C GLU A 488 25.80 4.07 8.28
N GLU A 489 25.69 4.88 9.32
CA GLU A 489 26.71 5.01 10.37
C GLU A 489 26.78 3.81 11.34
N ASP A 490 25.74 2.97 11.37
CA ASP A 490 25.62 1.74 12.18
C ASP A 490 25.94 0.47 11.36
#